data_AF-K6QBN3-F1
#
_entry.id   AF-K6QBN3-F1
#
_cell.length_a   1.000
_cell.length_b   1.000
_cell.length_c   1.000
_cell.angle_alpha   90.00
_cell.angle_beta   90.00
_cell.angle_gamma   90.00
#
_symmetry.space_group_name_H-M   'P 1'
#
loop_
_entity.id
_entity.type
_entity.pdbx_description
1 polymer ?
#
loop_
_entity_poly.entity_id
_entity_poly.type
_entity_poly.pdbx_seq_one_letter_code
_entity_poly.pdbx_strand_id
1 'polypeptide(L)'
;MRCHRRAGFPGAGDGNRSQQGGVAVLVAISLAVLLGMVGLVVDGGRLYAERTRLQAAADAAALAGAPALPEEPARARNLAEEYLRRNGVDAGGARIQIGPGGRTLRVEATATVPLGLARVLGPEAVPVQAAATAAVAAARAVRGVQPYGVDEQEFLPGRRYTLVLDRPDSPGNFHLLALGGRGADTVRDNIRHGYPGWVREGDELETEPGRNTGAVAAYRERLEADPYSTYENFRADSPRVVIVPVIRGFDAATGRDRVTVTGFAAFFLEEAREAEGQVVGRFIRLWVEGEAGGDPEGAGVRVVRLVD
;
A
#
# COMPACT_ATOMS: atom_id res chain seq x y z
N MET A 1 -109.11 -38.18 -35.54
CA MET A 1 -108.30 -37.75 -36.70
C MET A 1 -106.93 -37.32 -36.22
N ARG A 2 -105.88 -37.84 -36.88
CA ARG A 2 -104.45 -37.61 -36.64
C ARG A 2 -104.06 -36.13 -36.76
N CYS A 3 -103.01 -35.68 -36.05
CA CYS A 3 -101.87 -35.02 -36.71
C CYS A 3 -100.59 -34.96 -35.85
N HIS A 4 -99.46 -34.96 -36.55
CA HIS A 4 -98.06 -35.21 -36.18
C HIS A 4 -97.29 -34.07 -35.49
N ARG A 5 -96.10 -34.45 -34.96
CA ARG A 5 -94.74 -33.81 -35.01
C ARG A 5 -94.19 -33.49 -33.61
N ARG A 6 -92.91 -33.68 -33.27
CA ARG A 6 -91.67 -34.06 -33.97
C ARG A 6 -90.63 -34.47 -32.89
N ALA A 7 -89.72 -35.36 -33.23
CA ALA A 7 -88.53 -35.67 -32.44
C ALA A 7 -87.52 -34.51 -32.46
N GLY A 8 -86.84 -34.28 -31.33
CA GLY A 8 -85.71 -33.35 -31.20
C GLY A 8 -84.64 -33.97 -30.29
N PHE A 9 -83.48 -34.26 -30.86
CA PHE A 9 -82.27 -34.65 -30.13
C PHE A 9 -81.70 -33.43 -29.38
N PRO A 10 -81.30 -33.54 -28.10
CA PRO A 10 -80.37 -32.60 -27.51
C PRO A 10 -78.95 -32.99 -27.93
N GLY A 11 -78.32 -32.12 -28.72
CA GLY A 11 -76.91 -32.21 -29.08
C GLY A 11 -76.01 -32.16 -27.85
N ALA A 12 -74.91 -32.92 -27.93
CA ALA A 12 -73.77 -32.79 -27.07
C ALA A 12 -73.21 -31.36 -27.16
N GLY A 13 -73.31 -30.62 -26.06
CA GLY A 13 -72.60 -29.35 -25.86
C GLY A 13 -71.37 -29.62 -25.02
N ASP A 14 -70.21 -29.62 -25.69
CA ASP A 14 -68.87 -29.85 -25.16
C ASP A 14 -68.56 -29.07 -23.87
N GLY A 15 -68.14 -29.83 -22.85
CA GLY A 15 -67.47 -29.30 -21.67
C GLY A 15 -66.01 -28.99 -21.98
N ASN A 16 -65.70 -27.75 -22.34
CA ASN A 16 -64.30 -27.29 -22.43
C ASN A 16 -64.07 -25.92 -21.76
N ARG A 17 -64.66 -25.69 -20.58
CA ARG A 17 -64.47 -24.45 -19.79
C ARG A 17 -63.61 -24.61 -18.53
N SER A 18 -63.03 -25.80 -18.29
CA SER A 18 -62.33 -26.10 -17.02
C SER A 18 -60.80 -26.11 -17.07
N GLN A 19 -60.17 -25.95 -18.25
CA GLN A 19 -58.70 -25.94 -18.36
C GLN A 19 -58.06 -24.53 -18.34
N GLN A 20 -58.84 -23.47 -18.54
CA GLN A 20 -58.31 -22.09 -18.56
C GLN A 20 -58.01 -21.53 -17.16
N GLY A 21 -58.66 -22.03 -16.10
CA GLY A 21 -58.43 -21.58 -14.71
C GLY A 21 -57.15 -22.12 -14.09
N GLY A 22 -56.80 -23.39 -14.36
CA GLY A 22 -55.61 -24.03 -13.78
C GLY A 22 -54.29 -23.45 -14.32
N VAL A 23 -54.26 -23.10 -15.61
CA VAL A 23 -53.08 -22.48 -16.24
C VAL A 23 -52.83 -21.09 -15.64
N ALA A 24 -53.87 -20.29 -15.41
CA ALA A 24 -53.72 -18.97 -14.78
C ALA A 24 -53.12 -19.05 -13.36
N VAL A 25 -53.50 -20.05 -12.57
CA VAL A 25 -52.95 -20.28 -11.22
C VAL A 25 -51.48 -20.67 -11.28
N LEU A 26 -51.10 -21.60 -12.17
CA LEU A 26 -49.70 -22.00 -12.35
C LEU A 26 -48.83 -20.81 -12.82
N VAL A 27 -49.30 -20.04 -13.80
CA VAL A 27 -48.60 -18.85 -14.28
C VAL A 27 -48.40 -17.82 -13.16
N ALA A 28 -49.43 -17.58 -12.33
CA ALA A 28 -49.32 -16.65 -11.21
C ALA A 28 -48.28 -17.10 -10.18
N ILE A 29 -48.25 -18.40 -9.85
CA ILE A 29 -47.25 -18.96 -8.91
C ILE A 29 -45.85 -18.88 -9.51
N SER A 30 -45.67 -19.27 -10.78
CA SER A 30 -44.37 -19.19 -11.46
C SER A 30 -43.85 -17.75 -11.54
N LEU A 31 -44.72 -16.78 -11.85
CA LEU A 31 -44.34 -15.37 -11.88
C LEU A 31 -43.94 -14.86 -10.49
N ALA A 32 -44.66 -15.25 -9.44
CA ALA A 32 -44.30 -14.90 -8.06
C ALA A 32 -42.93 -15.46 -7.68
N VAL A 33 -42.63 -16.71 -8.05
CA VAL A 33 -41.32 -17.33 -7.81
C VAL A 33 -40.21 -16.61 -8.58
N LEU A 34 -40.44 -16.28 -9.85
CA LEU A 34 -39.47 -15.53 -10.67
C LEU A 34 -39.17 -14.14 -10.08
N LEU A 35 -40.19 -13.40 -9.66
CA LEU A 35 -40.03 -12.10 -9.02
C LEU A 35 -39.29 -12.20 -7.69
N GLY A 36 -39.55 -13.26 -6.90
CA GLY A 36 -38.81 -13.54 -5.68
C GLY A 36 -37.32 -13.79 -5.94
N MET A 37 -36.98 -14.55 -6.99
CA MET A 37 -35.58 -14.80 -7.37
C MET A 37 -34.88 -13.52 -7.86
N VAL A 38 -35.54 -12.69 -8.67
CA VAL A 38 -34.99 -11.39 -9.09
C VAL A 38 -34.70 -10.52 -7.88
N GLY A 39 -35.62 -10.50 -6.91
CA GLY A 39 -35.44 -9.79 -5.65
C GLY A 39 -34.19 -10.21 -4.88
N LEU A 40 -34.01 -11.53 -4.72
CA LEU A 40 -32.84 -12.08 -4.04
C LEU A 40 -31.54 -11.74 -4.78
N VAL A 41 -31.54 -11.80 -6.12
CA VAL A 41 -30.36 -11.42 -6.92
C VAL A 41 -30.03 -9.94 -6.77
N VAL A 42 -31.02 -9.05 -6.80
CA VAL A 42 -30.79 -7.60 -6.63
C VAL A 42 -30.28 -7.28 -5.23
N ASP A 43 -30.92 -7.81 -4.19
CA ASP A 43 -30.52 -7.57 -2.80
C ASP A 43 -29.13 -8.17 -2.51
N GLY A 44 -28.86 -9.39 -3.00
CA GLY A 44 -27.54 -10.02 -2.92
C GLY A 44 -26.46 -9.21 -3.64
N GLY A 45 -26.77 -8.68 -4.83
CA GLY A 45 -25.88 -7.79 -5.57
C GLY A 45 -25.55 -6.51 -4.80
N ARG A 46 -26.53 -5.91 -4.14
CA ARG A 46 -26.33 -4.70 -3.30
C ARG A 46 -25.46 -4.99 -2.08
N LEU A 47 -25.71 -6.11 -1.38
CA LEU A 47 -24.89 -6.53 -0.24
C LEU A 47 -23.44 -6.79 -0.64
N TYR A 48 -23.23 -7.47 -1.77
CA TYR A 48 -21.89 -7.74 -2.29
C TYR A 48 -21.16 -6.44 -2.68
N ALA A 49 -21.83 -5.54 -3.41
CA ALA A 49 -21.25 -4.25 -3.78
C ALA A 49 -20.87 -3.41 -2.55
N GLU A 50 -21.73 -3.37 -1.52
CA GLU A 50 -21.44 -2.63 -0.29
C GLU A 50 -20.29 -3.28 0.49
N ARG A 51 -20.20 -4.62 0.54
CA ARG A 51 -19.08 -5.32 1.18
C ARG A 51 -17.74 -4.98 0.53
N THR A 52 -17.68 -4.93 -0.79
CA THR A 52 -16.47 -4.56 -1.55
C THR A 52 -16.10 -3.10 -1.32
N ARG A 53 -17.10 -2.20 -1.32
CA ARG A 53 -16.88 -0.78 -1.00
C ARG A 53 -16.32 -0.59 0.40
N LEU A 54 -16.90 -1.25 1.41
CA LEU A 54 -16.42 -1.17 2.80
C LEU A 54 -15.01 -1.75 2.94
N GLN A 55 -14.67 -2.81 2.21
CA GLN A 55 -13.31 -3.35 2.21
C GLN A 55 -12.31 -2.33 1.67
N ALA A 56 -12.59 -1.74 0.51
CA ALA A 56 -11.73 -0.70 -0.07
C ALA A 56 -11.57 0.52 0.88
N ALA A 57 -12.64 0.91 1.57
CA ALA A 57 -12.60 1.98 2.57
C ALA A 57 -11.71 1.62 3.77
N ALA A 58 -11.84 0.40 4.30
CA ALA A 58 -11.04 -0.08 5.41
C ALA A 58 -9.55 -0.20 5.03
N ASP A 59 -9.26 -0.77 3.85
CA ASP A 59 -7.90 -0.92 3.32
C ASP A 59 -7.21 0.44 3.16
N ALA A 60 -7.88 1.40 2.52
CA ALA A 60 -7.37 2.74 2.33
C ALA A 60 -7.12 3.46 3.67
N ALA A 61 -8.04 3.32 4.63
CA ALA A 61 -7.90 3.92 5.95
C ALA A 61 -6.75 3.31 6.75
N ALA A 62 -6.60 1.99 6.72
CA ALA A 62 -5.50 1.30 7.39
C ALA A 62 -4.14 1.71 6.80
N LEU A 63 -4.02 1.72 5.46
CA LEU A 63 -2.80 2.12 4.75
C LEU A 63 -2.46 3.60 4.95
N ALA A 64 -3.45 4.49 5.03
CA ALA A 64 -3.22 5.92 5.23
C ALA A 64 -2.82 6.27 6.68
N GLY A 65 -3.36 5.56 7.67
CA GLY A 65 -3.05 5.80 9.08
C GLY A 65 -1.76 5.16 9.56
N ALA A 66 -1.41 3.97 9.04
CA ALA A 66 -0.25 3.21 9.50
C ALA A 66 1.10 3.97 9.40
N PRO A 67 1.38 4.82 8.40
CA PRO A 67 2.62 5.61 8.33
C PRO A 67 2.85 6.59 9.50
N ALA A 68 1.83 6.90 10.30
CA ALA A 68 2.00 7.73 11.49
C ALA A 68 2.42 6.90 12.72
N LEU A 69 2.53 5.58 12.59
CA LEU A 69 2.90 4.70 13.68
C LEU A 69 4.39 4.30 13.66
N PRO A 70 5.00 4.05 14.83
CA PRO A 70 4.43 4.13 16.19
C PRO A 70 4.40 5.54 16.82
N GLU A 71 4.97 6.55 16.17
CA GLU A 71 5.31 7.84 16.81
C GLU A 71 4.09 8.71 17.12
N GLU A 72 3.11 8.75 16.24
CA GLU A 72 1.96 9.65 16.31
C GLU A 72 0.64 8.86 16.27
N PRO A 73 0.32 8.06 17.30
CA PRO A 73 -0.87 7.19 17.30
C PRO A 73 -2.19 7.97 17.21
N ALA A 74 -2.24 9.20 17.72
CA ALA A 74 -3.39 10.08 17.54
C ALA A 74 -3.57 10.50 16.08
N ARG A 75 -2.48 10.88 15.40
CA ARG A 75 -2.49 11.24 13.98
C ARG A 75 -2.86 10.04 13.10
N ALA A 76 -2.37 8.84 13.44
CA ALA A 76 -2.73 7.61 12.75
C ALA A 76 -4.25 7.37 12.76
N ARG A 77 -4.91 7.54 13.91
CA ARG A 77 -6.37 7.44 14.02
C ARG A 77 -7.07 8.52 13.21
N ASN A 78 -6.66 9.77 13.35
CA ASN A 78 -7.27 10.90 12.63
C ASN A 78 -7.20 10.72 11.10
N LEU A 79 -6.05 10.25 10.59
CA LEU A 79 -5.87 9.94 9.16
C LEU A 79 -6.77 8.79 8.71
N ALA A 80 -6.83 7.70 9.49
CA ALA A 80 -7.73 6.59 9.17
C ALA A 80 -9.21 7.03 9.15
N GLU A 81 -9.66 7.83 10.11
CA GLU A 81 -11.02 8.39 10.14
C GLU A 81 -11.30 9.34 8.97
N GLU A 82 -10.31 10.14 8.56
CA GLU A 82 -10.42 11.00 7.40
C GLU A 82 -10.62 10.18 6.12
N TYR A 83 -9.82 9.13 5.93
CA TYR A 83 -9.93 8.25 4.76
C TYR A 83 -11.23 7.45 4.75
N LEU A 84 -11.73 7.01 5.90
CA LEU A 84 -13.07 6.40 5.99
C LEU A 84 -14.17 7.37 5.54
N ARG A 85 -14.12 8.62 6.03
CA ARG A 85 -15.09 9.67 5.64
C ARG A 85 -15.02 10.00 4.15
N ARG A 86 -13.80 10.07 3.58
CA ARG A 86 -13.61 10.25 2.12
C ARG A 86 -14.19 9.09 1.30
N ASN A 87 -14.28 7.89 1.88
CA ASN A 87 -14.94 6.72 1.27
C ASN A 87 -16.44 6.59 1.65
N GLY A 88 -17.00 7.59 2.35
CA GLY A 88 -18.40 7.65 2.75
C GLY A 88 -18.78 6.66 3.85
N VAL A 89 -17.84 6.36 4.76
CA VAL A 89 -18.09 5.65 6.02
C VAL A 89 -18.03 6.67 7.15
N ASP A 90 -19.15 6.86 7.86
CA ASP A 90 -19.23 7.77 9.00
C ASP A 90 -18.49 7.24 10.23
N ALA A 91 -18.08 8.14 11.13
CA ALA A 91 -17.29 7.81 12.32
C ALA A 91 -18.00 6.80 13.25
N GLY A 92 -19.33 6.82 13.30
CA GLY A 92 -20.12 5.86 14.09
C GLY A 92 -20.18 4.45 13.50
N GLY A 93 -19.82 4.29 12.23
CA GLY A 93 -19.75 3.00 11.54
C GLY A 93 -18.36 2.36 11.61
N ALA A 94 -17.40 2.94 12.33
CA ALA A 94 -16.02 2.48 12.30
C ALA A 94 -15.42 2.23 13.69
N ARG A 95 -14.54 1.23 13.77
CA ARG A 95 -13.70 0.97 14.94
C ARG A 95 -12.24 0.89 14.50
N ILE A 96 -11.41 1.76 15.08
CA ILE A 96 -9.98 1.83 14.78
C ILE A 96 -9.20 1.40 16.01
N GLN A 97 -8.36 0.37 15.84
CA GLN A 97 -7.57 -0.22 16.91
C GLN A 97 -6.10 -0.19 16.51
N ILE A 98 -5.25 0.32 17.41
CA ILE A 98 -3.80 0.27 17.24
C ILE A 98 -3.32 -0.96 18.02
N GLY A 99 -2.56 -1.83 17.36
CA GLY A 99 -2.00 -3.01 17.99
C GLY A 99 -0.85 -2.71 18.97
N PRO A 100 -0.38 -3.73 19.69
CA PRO A 100 0.73 -3.60 20.63
C PRO A 100 1.98 -2.99 19.99
N GLY A 101 2.66 -2.12 20.73
CA GLY A 101 3.88 -1.45 20.24
C GLY A 101 3.66 -0.47 19.09
N GLY A 102 2.41 -0.16 18.71
CA GLY A 102 2.12 0.73 17.60
C GLY A 102 2.61 0.19 16.26
N ARG A 103 2.59 -1.14 16.05
CA ARG A 103 3.10 -1.74 14.80
C ARG A 103 1.99 -2.06 13.80
N THR A 104 0.74 -2.09 14.25
CA THR A 104 -0.41 -2.38 13.41
C THR A 104 -1.56 -1.41 13.65
N LEU A 105 -2.32 -1.14 12.59
CA LEU A 105 -3.54 -0.36 12.62
C LEU A 105 -4.66 -1.20 12.00
N ARG A 106 -5.61 -1.63 12.82
CA ARG A 106 -6.81 -2.34 12.39
C ARG A 106 -7.98 -1.37 12.27
N VAL A 107 -8.63 -1.37 11.11
CA VAL A 107 -9.81 -0.56 10.81
C VAL A 107 -10.96 -1.52 10.50
N GLU A 108 -12.04 -1.43 11.27
CA GLU A 108 -13.28 -2.16 11.04
C GLU A 108 -14.35 -1.16 10.63
N ALA A 109 -15.04 -1.40 9.52
CA ALA A 109 -16.10 -0.56 8.99
C ALA A 109 -17.40 -1.36 8.88
N THR A 110 -18.52 -0.74 9.27
CA THR A 110 -19.86 -1.33 9.30
C THR A 110 -20.83 -0.39 8.58
N ALA A 111 -21.64 -0.93 7.68
CA ALA A 111 -22.78 -0.23 7.10
C ALA A 111 -24.03 -1.10 7.15
N THR A 112 -25.20 -0.48 7.21
CA THR A 112 -26.49 -1.18 7.20
C THR A 112 -27.13 -1.04 5.83
N VAL A 113 -27.33 -2.16 5.13
CA VAL A 113 -27.92 -2.18 3.79
C VAL A 113 -29.41 -2.53 3.89
N PRO A 114 -30.32 -1.64 3.49
CA PRO A 114 -31.74 -1.95 3.44
C PRO A 114 -32.02 -2.96 2.33
N LEU A 115 -32.83 -3.98 2.64
CA LEU A 115 -33.27 -5.00 1.69
C LEU A 115 -34.54 -4.53 0.96
N GLY A 116 -34.61 -4.79 -0.35
CA GLY A 116 -35.76 -4.48 -1.18
C GLY A 116 -36.81 -5.58 -1.14
N LEU A 117 -36.68 -6.55 -2.04
CA LEU A 117 -37.68 -7.60 -2.25
C LEU A 117 -37.54 -8.76 -1.26
N ALA A 118 -36.34 -8.97 -0.69
CA ALA A 118 -36.11 -9.93 0.39
C ALA A 118 -36.77 -9.51 1.72
N ARG A 119 -37.19 -8.24 1.86
CA ARG A 119 -37.93 -7.75 3.03
C ARG A 119 -39.23 -8.51 3.29
N VAL A 120 -39.87 -9.04 2.25
CA VAL A 120 -41.10 -9.84 2.36
C VAL A 120 -40.85 -11.16 3.11
N LEU A 121 -39.59 -11.62 3.21
CA LEU A 121 -39.20 -12.91 3.76
C LEU A 121 -38.49 -12.83 5.13
N GLY A 122 -38.23 -11.64 5.67
CA GLY A 122 -37.53 -11.52 6.95
C GLY A 122 -37.01 -10.10 7.25
N PRO A 123 -35.68 -9.88 7.29
CA PRO A 123 -35.12 -8.61 7.77
C PRO A 123 -35.34 -7.44 6.81
N GLU A 124 -35.53 -6.23 7.36
CA GLU A 124 -35.64 -5.00 6.56
C GLU A 124 -34.28 -4.44 6.14
N ALA A 125 -33.22 -4.79 6.86
CA ALA A 125 -31.86 -4.41 6.57
C ALA A 125 -30.86 -5.41 7.16
N VAL A 126 -29.66 -5.47 6.60
CA VAL A 126 -28.58 -6.35 7.05
C VAL A 126 -27.31 -5.52 7.30
N PRO A 127 -26.65 -5.68 8.47
CA PRO A 127 -25.34 -5.09 8.68
C PRO A 127 -24.28 -5.83 7.86
N VAL A 128 -23.50 -5.06 7.10
CA VAL A 128 -22.34 -5.53 6.36
C VAL A 128 -21.10 -4.96 7.03
N GLN A 129 -20.11 -5.82 7.26
CA GLN A 129 -18.88 -5.45 7.95
C GLN A 129 -17.66 -5.78 7.10
N ALA A 130 -16.65 -4.92 7.16
CA ALA A 130 -15.33 -5.10 6.57
C ALA A 130 -14.26 -4.78 7.60
N ALA A 131 -13.09 -5.40 7.45
CA ALA A 131 -11.94 -5.08 8.28
C ALA A 131 -10.66 -5.15 7.45
N ALA A 132 -9.72 -4.29 7.78
CA ALA A 132 -8.38 -4.27 7.22
C ALA A 132 -7.38 -4.01 8.33
N THR A 133 -6.22 -4.65 8.27
CA THR A 133 -5.11 -4.36 9.18
C THR A 133 -3.92 -3.95 8.34
N ALA A 134 -3.31 -2.81 8.65
CA ALA A 134 -2.04 -2.41 8.07
C ALA A 134 -0.94 -2.58 9.11
N ALA A 135 0.22 -3.08 8.69
CA ALA A 135 1.40 -3.23 9.54
C ALA A 135 2.56 -2.38 9.02
N VAL A 136 3.31 -1.83 9.97
CA VAL A 136 4.57 -1.12 9.74
C VAL A 136 5.72 -2.09 9.96
N ALA A 137 6.66 -2.14 9.04
CA ALA A 137 7.90 -2.90 9.16
C ALA A 137 9.08 -2.11 8.60
N ALA A 138 10.31 -2.54 8.92
CA ALA A 138 11.47 -2.07 8.20
C ALA A 138 11.42 -2.55 6.74
N ALA A 139 12.12 -1.83 5.86
CA ALA A 139 12.26 -2.26 4.49
C ALA A 139 13.30 -3.38 4.38
N ARG A 140 12.91 -4.50 3.79
CA ARG A 140 13.79 -5.65 3.48
C ARG A 140 14.30 -5.61 2.04
N ALA A 141 13.53 -5.01 1.13
CA ALA A 141 13.96 -4.78 -0.25
C ALA A 141 13.42 -3.45 -0.76
N VAL A 142 14.28 -2.68 -1.43
CA VAL A 142 13.93 -1.36 -1.99
C VAL A 142 14.59 -1.15 -3.36
N ARG A 143 14.07 -0.17 -4.10
CA ARG A 143 14.65 0.38 -5.32
C ARG A 143 15.10 1.82 -5.09
N GLY A 144 15.87 2.37 -6.02
CA GLY A 144 16.35 3.76 -5.96
C GLY A 144 17.50 3.96 -5.00
N VAL A 145 18.19 2.88 -4.63
CA VAL A 145 19.30 2.89 -3.67
C VAL A 145 20.49 3.64 -4.24
N GLN A 146 21.11 4.47 -3.41
CA GLN A 146 22.32 5.20 -3.75
C GLN A 146 23.54 4.28 -3.75
N PRO A 147 24.56 4.56 -4.57
CA PRO A 147 25.75 3.72 -4.69
C PRO A 147 26.74 3.91 -3.53
N TYR A 148 26.40 4.68 -2.50
CA TYR A 148 27.21 4.81 -1.29
C TYR A 148 26.49 4.11 -0.15
N GLY A 149 27.18 3.22 0.56
CA GLY A 149 26.71 2.59 1.78
C GLY A 149 27.07 3.40 3.03
N VAL A 150 26.45 3.04 4.16
CA VAL A 150 26.83 3.52 5.50
C VAL A 150 27.01 2.32 6.41
N ASP A 151 27.98 2.41 7.33
CA ASP A 151 28.22 1.32 8.27
C ASP A 151 27.01 1.11 9.18
N GLU A 152 26.80 -0.15 9.56
CA GLU A 152 25.79 -0.54 10.55
C GLU A 152 26.03 0.16 11.89
N GLN A 153 25.08 1.02 12.26
CA GLN A 153 25.10 1.77 13.50
C GLN A 153 23.69 2.23 13.87
N GLU A 154 23.53 2.76 15.09
CA GLU A 154 22.30 3.41 15.50
C GLU A 154 22.17 4.80 14.86
N PHE A 155 21.14 4.98 14.03
CA PHE A 155 20.83 6.26 13.40
C PHE A 155 19.78 7.04 14.20
N LEU A 156 20.12 8.28 14.55
CA LEU A 156 19.23 9.16 15.32
C LEU A 156 18.48 10.12 14.39
N PRO A 157 17.13 10.12 14.39
CA PRO A 157 16.33 11.05 13.58
C PRO A 157 16.76 12.50 13.76
N GLY A 158 16.93 13.21 12.63
CA GLY A 158 17.33 14.61 12.64
C GLY A 158 18.82 14.86 12.87
N ARG A 159 19.65 13.82 13.09
CA ARG A 159 21.11 13.99 13.18
C ARG A 159 21.76 14.00 11.80
N ARG A 160 22.81 14.80 11.63
CA ARG A 160 23.62 14.87 10.40
C ARG A 160 24.67 13.77 10.37
N TYR A 161 24.85 13.18 9.19
CA TYR A 161 25.81 12.13 8.88
C TYR A 161 26.49 12.44 7.53
N THR A 162 27.74 12.03 7.39
CA THR A 162 28.49 12.13 6.13
C THR A 162 28.27 10.86 5.31
N LEU A 163 27.75 11.00 4.08
CA LEU A 163 27.40 9.89 3.19
C LEU A 163 28.48 9.57 2.17
N VAL A 164 29.16 10.61 1.69
CA VAL A 164 30.33 10.48 0.82
C VAL A 164 31.51 11.02 1.61
N LEU A 165 32.57 10.23 1.68
CA LEU A 165 33.80 10.63 2.34
C LEU A 165 34.95 10.43 1.37
N ASP A 166 35.46 11.52 0.78
CA ASP A 166 36.74 11.49 0.07
C ASP A 166 37.86 11.75 1.10
N ARG A 167 38.77 10.79 1.27
CA ARG A 167 39.99 11.03 2.07
C ARG A 167 41.19 11.09 1.13
N PRO A 168 41.78 12.27 0.90
CA PRO A 168 42.88 12.42 -0.06
C PRO A 168 44.11 11.55 0.27
N ASP A 169 44.30 11.18 1.54
CA ASP A 169 45.47 10.43 2.02
C ASP A 169 45.19 8.94 2.27
N SER A 170 44.06 8.41 1.81
CA SER A 170 43.72 7.00 1.98
C SER A 170 43.45 6.33 0.63
N PRO A 171 44.16 5.23 0.28
CA PRO A 171 43.85 4.43 -0.91
C PRO A 171 42.56 3.59 -0.74
N GLY A 172 41.76 3.93 0.27
CA GLY A 172 40.64 3.16 0.75
C GLY A 172 39.44 3.16 -0.20
N ASN A 173 38.55 2.25 0.13
CA ASN A 173 37.22 2.13 -0.43
C ASN A 173 36.35 3.16 0.30
N PHE A 174 35.64 4.05 -0.40
CA PHE A 174 34.93 5.19 0.22
C PHE A 174 33.43 4.91 0.40
N HIS A 175 33.13 3.73 0.95
CA HIS A 175 31.79 3.16 1.05
C HIS A 175 31.04 3.06 -0.28
N LEU A 176 31.77 3.08 -1.40
CA LEU A 176 31.19 3.04 -2.74
C LEU A 176 30.92 1.59 -3.17
N LEU A 177 29.74 1.37 -3.74
CA LEU A 177 29.21 0.07 -4.13
C LEU A 177 28.93 0.01 -5.62
N ALA A 178 29.26 -1.12 -6.24
CA ALA A 178 28.93 -1.43 -7.61
C ALA A 178 27.47 -1.89 -7.71
N LEU A 179 26.58 -0.99 -8.11
CA LEU A 179 25.15 -1.26 -8.28
C LEU A 179 24.77 -1.32 -9.77
N GLY A 180 24.42 -2.51 -10.26
CA GLY A 180 23.99 -2.72 -11.65
C GLY A 180 25.09 -2.62 -12.71
N GLY A 181 26.33 -2.42 -12.29
CA GLY A 181 27.49 -2.24 -13.17
C GLY A 181 28.63 -1.57 -12.43
N ARG A 182 29.73 -1.33 -13.13
CA ARG A 182 30.96 -0.69 -12.60
C ARG A 182 31.26 0.62 -13.34
N GLY A 183 32.22 1.37 -12.84
CA GLY A 183 32.72 2.58 -13.48
C GLY A 183 31.96 3.86 -13.13
N ALA A 184 32.65 5.00 -13.33
CA ALA A 184 32.21 6.31 -12.86
C ALA A 184 30.88 6.78 -13.47
N ASP A 185 30.57 6.41 -14.72
CA ASP A 185 29.32 6.80 -15.37
C ASP A 185 28.12 6.09 -14.74
N THR A 186 28.21 4.77 -14.53
CA THR A 186 27.19 3.98 -13.82
C THR A 186 26.94 4.55 -12.42
N VAL A 187 28.01 4.87 -11.69
CA VAL A 187 27.89 5.45 -10.34
C VAL A 187 27.21 6.82 -10.41
N ARG A 188 27.58 7.68 -11.36
CA ARG A 188 26.98 9.01 -11.52
C ARG A 188 25.50 8.94 -11.86
N ASP A 189 25.12 8.02 -12.73
CA ASP A 189 23.72 7.78 -13.09
C ASP A 189 22.92 7.26 -11.90
N ASN A 190 23.50 6.35 -11.11
CA ASN A 190 22.90 5.89 -9.86
C ASN A 190 22.80 7.00 -8.81
N ILE A 191 23.74 7.94 -8.73
CA ILE A 191 23.60 9.12 -7.85
C ILE A 191 22.40 9.95 -8.31
N ARG A 192 22.32 10.28 -9.61
CA ARG A 192 21.26 11.14 -10.16
C ARG A 192 19.86 10.54 -10.02
N HIS A 193 19.70 9.24 -10.27
CA HIS A 193 18.38 8.62 -10.40
C HIS A 193 18.07 7.57 -9.33
N GLY A 194 19.07 7.14 -8.57
CA GLY A 194 19.00 5.92 -7.76
C GLY A 194 19.14 4.67 -8.63
N TYR A 195 19.69 3.60 -8.07
CA TYR A 195 19.78 2.32 -8.76
C TYR A 195 18.37 1.74 -9.01
N PRO A 196 17.97 1.45 -10.27
CA PRO A 196 16.60 1.01 -10.57
C PRO A 196 16.30 -0.44 -10.17
N GLY A 197 17.33 -1.26 -9.92
CA GLY A 197 17.18 -2.64 -9.47
C GLY A 197 16.78 -2.74 -8.00
N TRP A 198 16.29 -3.92 -7.62
CA TRP A 198 16.05 -4.25 -6.22
C TRP A 198 17.38 -4.52 -5.52
N VAL A 199 17.56 -3.92 -4.34
CA VAL A 199 18.57 -4.32 -3.35
C VAL A 199 17.83 -4.89 -2.16
N ARG A 200 18.31 -6.00 -1.62
CA ARG A 200 17.71 -6.71 -0.49
C ARG A 200 18.66 -6.79 0.70
N GLU A 201 18.08 -6.80 1.89
CA GLU A 201 18.78 -7.22 3.10
C GLU A 201 19.31 -8.65 2.92
N GLY A 202 20.58 -8.85 3.22
CA GLY A 202 21.33 -10.09 2.99
C GLY A 202 22.03 -10.15 1.63
N ASP A 203 21.86 -9.18 0.73
CA ASP A 203 22.62 -9.14 -0.51
C ASP A 203 24.11 -8.88 -0.22
N GLU A 204 24.97 -9.57 -0.96
CA GLU A 204 26.42 -9.34 -1.00
C GLU A 204 26.75 -8.45 -2.18
N LEU A 205 27.04 -7.18 -1.90
CA LEU A 205 27.37 -6.18 -2.92
C LEU A 205 28.87 -6.03 -3.07
N GLU A 206 29.33 -5.95 -4.31
CA GLU A 206 30.72 -5.62 -4.58
C GLU A 206 30.98 -4.14 -4.32
N THR A 207 32.13 -3.85 -3.76
CA THR A 207 32.61 -2.48 -3.57
C THR A 207 33.34 -1.99 -4.83
N GLU A 208 33.24 -0.69 -5.10
CA GLU A 208 33.87 -0.07 -6.26
C GLU A 208 35.08 0.76 -5.80
N PRO A 209 36.32 0.29 -6.04
CA PRO A 209 37.51 0.98 -5.57
C PRO A 209 37.77 2.26 -6.36
N GLY A 210 38.45 3.18 -5.70
CA GLY A 210 38.95 4.41 -6.31
C GLY A 210 38.12 5.63 -5.97
N ARG A 211 38.71 6.78 -6.30
CA ARG A 211 38.10 8.10 -6.08
C ARG A 211 37.05 8.35 -7.16
N ASN A 212 35.80 8.51 -6.78
CA ASN A 212 34.75 8.90 -7.73
C ASN A 212 34.80 10.41 -7.98
N THR A 213 35.73 10.82 -8.86
CA THR A 213 35.88 12.19 -9.33
C THR A 213 34.56 12.65 -9.98
N GLY A 214 33.74 13.40 -9.23
CA GLY A 214 32.45 13.90 -9.70
C GLY A 214 31.23 13.48 -8.86
N ALA A 215 31.40 12.61 -7.85
CA ALA A 215 30.30 12.23 -6.96
C ALA A 215 29.64 13.43 -6.27
N VAL A 216 30.46 14.30 -5.69
CA VAL A 216 29.99 15.48 -4.96
C VAL A 216 29.27 16.46 -5.90
N ALA A 217 29.75 16.59 -7.14
CA ALA A 217 29.07 17.38 -8.16
C ALA A 217 27.70 16.78 -8.52
N ALA A 218 27.60 15.46 -8.70
CA ALA A 218 26.32 14.80 -8.96
C ALA A 218 25.33 14.92 -7.79
N TYR A 219 25.80 14.87 -6.54
CA TYR A 219 24.94 15.17 -5.39
C TYR A 219 24.52 16.64 -5.36
N ARG A 220 25.42 17.57 -5.69
CA ARG A 220 25.07 19.00 -5.78
C ARG A 220 23.93 19.24 -6.77
N GLU A 221 23.94 18.58 -7.93
CA GLU A 221 22.84 18.67 -8.90
C GLU A 221 21.48 18.29 -8.25
N ARG A 222 21.45 17.29 -7.35
CA ARG A 222 20.23 16.94 -6.61
C ARG A 222 19.81 18.00 -5.61
N LEU A 223 20.76 18.66 -4.93
CA LEU A 223 20.46 19.79 -4.03
C LEU A 223 19.90 20.97 -4.82
N GLU A 224 20.49 21.30 -5.97
CA GLU A 224 20.09 22.41 -6.83
C GLU A 224 18.75 22.17 -7.54
N ALA A 225 18.37 20.90 -7.74
CA ALA A 225 17.06 20.54 -8.29
C ALA A 225 15.90 20.83 -7.32
N ASP A 226 16.17 20.98 -6.02
CA ASP A 226 15.16 21.30 -5.00
C ASP A 226 15.71 22.23 -3.91
N PRO A 227 16.00 23.51 -4.26
CA PRO A 227 16.75 24.42 -3.41
C PRO A 227 15.92 24.95 -2.22
N TYR A 228 14.60 24.84 -2.28
CA TYR A 228 13.69 25.39 -1.25
C TYR A 228 13.25 24.35 -0.22
N SER A 229 13.41 23.06 -0.49
CA SER A 229 13.13 22.03 0.50
C SER A 229 14.09 22.13 1.68
N THR A 230 13.57 21.84 2.87
CA THR A 230 14.34 21.75 4.10
C THR A 230 14.05 20.43 4.78
N TYR A 231 14.88 20.00 5.72
CA TYR A 231 14.59 18.81 6.52
C TYR A 231 13.23 18.89 7.25
N GLU A 232 12.78 20.08 7.61
CA GLU A 232 11.49 20.27 8.29
C GLU A 232 10.31 20.26 7.32
N ASN A 233 10.55 20.55 6.04
CA ASN A 233 9.54 20.66 5.02
C ASN A 233 10.09 20.20 3.66
N PHE A 234 9.84 18.93 3.34
CA PHE A 234 10.20 18.30 2.08
C PHE A 234 9.13 17.29 1.67
N ARG A 235 9.06 16.99 0.38
CA ARG A 235 8.23 15.90 -0.15
C ARG A 235 9.01 14.60 -0.15
N ALA A 236 8.33 13.47 0.04
CA ALA A 236 8.95 12.15 0.02
C ALA A 236 9.67 11.82 -1.30
N ASP A 237 9.22 12.40 -2.42
CA ASP A 237 9.81 12.26 -3.76
C ASP A 237 10.84 13.35 -4.11
N SER A 238 11.24 14.17 -3.14
CA SER A 238 12.26 15.20 -3.35
C SER A 238 13.58 14.58 -3.85
N PRO A 239 14.26 15.20 -4.83
CA PRO A 239 15.62 14.81 -5.22
C PRO A 239 16.61 14.82 -4.04
N ARG A 240 16.32 15.56 -2.97
CA ARG A 240 17.17 15.60 -1.78
C ARG A 240 16.94 14.43 -0.83
N VAL A 241 15.88 13.64 -1.02
CA VAL A 241 15.69 12.39 -0.30
C VAL A 241 16.47 11.28 -0.99
N VAL A 242 17.31 10.59 -0.24
CA VAL A 242 18.10 9.47 -0.74
C VAL A 242 17.99 8.26 0.19
N ILE A 243 17.95 7.07 -0.42
CA ILE A 243 18.00 5.79 0.27
C ILE A 243 19.39 5.21 0.11
N VAL A 244 20.00 4.80 1.21
CA VAL A 244 21.39 4.36 1.31
C VAL A 244 21.38 2.97 1.97
N PRO A 245 22.09 1.98 1.42
CA PRO A 245 22.19 0.67 2.05
C PRO A 245 23.04 0.78 3.32
N VAL A 246 22.56 0.16 4.39
CA VAL A 246 23.34 -0.06 5.61
C VAL A 246 24.13 -1.34 5.38
N ILE A 247 25.45 -1.29 5.58
CA ILE A 247 26.36 -2.37 5.23
C ILE A 247 27.20 -2.83 6.41
N ARG A 248 27.62 -4.10 6.37
CA ARG A 248 28.56 -4.72 7.30
C ARG A 248 29.75 -5.30 6.54
N GLY A 249 30.92 -5.29 7.18
CA GLY A 249 32.15 -5.89 6.64
C GLY A 249 33.03 -4.93 5.86
N PHE A 250 32.64 -3.64 5.77
CA PHE A 250 33.38 -2.65 4.99
C PHE A 250 34.78 -2.35 5.56
N ASP A 251 34.95 -2.33 6.88
CA ASP A 251 36.26 -2.12 7.52
C ASP A 251 37.32 -3.17 7.13
N ALA A 252 36.88 -4.37 6.72
CA ALA A 252 37.75 -5.44 6.26
C ALA A 252 37.92 -5.47 4.73
N ALA A 253 37.08 -4.72 3.99
CA ALA A 253 37.04 -4.72 2.54
C ALA A 253 38.23 -3.96 1.95
N THR A 254 38.96 -4.59 1.02
CA THR A 254 40.07 -3.94 0.32
C THR A 254 39.94 -4.07 -1.20
N GLY A 255 40.14 -2.96 -1.92
CA GLY A 255 39.97 -2.94 -3.37
C GLY A 255 38.54 -3.27 -3.79
N ARG A 256 38.37 -4.38 -4.53
CA ARG A 256 37.06 -4.95 -4.86
C ARG A 256 36.80 -6.13 -3.95
N ASP A 257 36.05 -5.88 -2.90
CA ASP A 257 35.57 -6.91 -1.97
C ASP A 257 34.05 -6.87 -1.86
N ARG A 258 33.48 -7.82 -1.13
CA ARG A 258 32.04 -7.93 -0.88
C ARG A 258 31.66 -7.41 0.51
N VAL A 259 30.51 -6.75 0.56
CA VAL A 259 29.89 -6.32 1.81
C VAL A 259 28.43 -6.73 1.85
N THR A 260 27.97 -7.09 3.04
CA THR A 260 26.61 -7.54 3.27
C THR A 260 25.70 -6.35 3.54
N VAL A 261 24.56 -6.27 2.86
CA VAL A 261 23.49 -5.32 3.19
C VAL A 261 22.73 -5.80 4.42
N THR A 262 22.68 -5.00 5.48
CA THR A 262 21.96 -5.31 6.72
C THR A 262 20.66 -4.54 6.89
N GLY A 263 20.40 -3.56 6.01
CA GLY A 263 19.17 -2.78 6.00
C GLY A 263 19.30 -1.53 5.14
N PHE A 264 18.42 -0.56 5.37
CA PHE A 264 18.40 0.69 4.62
C PHE A 264 18.18 1.90 5.54
N ALA A 265 18.88 2.98 5.22
CA ALA A 265 18.74 4.27 5.86
C ALA A 265 18.29 5.31 4.83
N ALA A 266 17.50 6.28 5.27
CA ALA A 266 17.10 7.41 4.45
C ALA A 266 17.73 8.69 4.98
N PHE A 267 18.17 9.56 4.06
CA PHE A 267 18.73 10.86 4.40
C PHE A 267 18.13 11.95 3.54
N PHE A 268 17.93 13.12 4.15
CA PHE A 268 17.70 14.36 3.45
C PHE A 268 19.03 15.08 3.24
N LEU A 269 19.45 15.25 1.98
CA LEU A 269 20.71 15.88 1.61
C LEU A 269 20.70 17.37 2.00
N GLU A 270 21.71 17.82 2.75
CA GLU A 270 21.83 19.21 3.20
C GLU A 270 22.99 19.94 2.51
N GLU A 271 24.14 19.29 2.34
CA GLU A 271 25.35 19.95 1.86
C GLU A 271 26.18 19.03 0.94
N ALA A 272 26.79 19.62 -0.09
CA ALA A 272 27.76 18.97 -0.97
C ALA A 272 29.05 19.83 -1.01
N ARG A 273 30.06 19.40 -0.24
CA ARG A 273 31.31 20.13 0.01
C ARG A 273 32.42 19.62 -0.88
N GLU A 274 32.64 20.28 -2.02
CA GLU A 274 33.60 19.83 -3.04
C GLU A 274 35.04 19.81 -2.55
N ALA A 275 35.45 20.86 -1.81
CA ALA A 275 36.80 20.99 -1.28
C ALA A 275 37.15 19.85 -0.30
N GLU A 276 36.14 19.34 0.41
CA GLU A 276 36.27 18.22 1.35
C GLU A 276 35.96 16.87 0.71
N GLY A 277 35.42 16.87 -0.51
CA GLY A 277 34.84 15.69 -1.16
C GLY A 277 33.76 15.01 -0.32
N GLN A 278 32.96 15.80 0.42
CA GLN A 278 31.96 15.30 1.34
C GLN A 278 30.54 15.64 0.92
N VAL A 279 29.61 14.73 1.22
CA VAL A 279 28.18 14.98 1.13
C VAL A 279 27.57 14.69 2.49
N VAL A 280 26.82 15.67 3.02
CA VAL A 280 26.20 15.58 4.34
C VAL A 280 24.69 15.49 4.16
N GLY A 281 24.11 14.50 4.82
CA GLY A 281 22.67 14.31 4.88
C GLY A 281 22.20 14.19 6.32
N ARG A 282 20.95 14.58 6.56
CA ARG A 282 20.27 14.38 7.84
C ARG A 282 19.45 13.12 7.80
N PHE A 283 19.62 12.26 8.79
CA PHE A 283 18.86 11.02 8.86
C PHE A 283 17.37 11.29 9.04
N ILE A 284 16.55 10.67 8.21
CA ILE A 284 15.10 10.80 8.20
C ILE A 284 14.44 9.42 8.30
N ARG A 285 13.17 9.40 8.69
CA ARG A 285 12.32 8.22 8.50
C ARG A 285 11.55 8.40 7.20
N LEU A 286 11.65 7.42 6.31
CA LEU A 286 11.03 7.44 4.99
C LEU A 286 10.13 6.22 4.81
N TRP A 287 8.95 6.46 4.26
CA TRP A 287 8.02 5.41 3.83
C TRP A 287 8.22 5.15 2.34
N VAL A 288 8.39 3.89 1.98
CA VAL A 288 8.63 3.48 0.60
C VAL A 288 7.76 2.30 0.21
N GLU A 289 7.58 2.14 -1.09
CA GLU A 289 7.14 0.87 -1.66
C GLU A 289 8.31 -0.11 -1.66
N GLY A 290 8.09 -1.31 -1.12
CA GLY A 290 9.13 -2.31 -0.98
C GLY A 290 8.64 -3.61 -0.36
N GLU A 291 9.56 -4.54 -0.15
CA GLU A 291 9.28 -5.74 0.63
C GLU A 291 9.45 -5.42 2.11
N ALA A 292 8.44 -5.71 2.92
CA ALA A 292 8.45 -5.51 4.37
C ALA A 292 9.16 -6.66 5.09
N GLY A 293 10.01 -6.34 6.08
CA GLY A 293 10.63 -7.33 6.96
C GLY A 293 11.24 -6.69 8.20
N GLY A 294 11.55 -7.51 9.21
CA GLY A 294 12.26 -7.05 10.41
C GLY A 294 11.46 -6.11 11.33
N ASP A 295 12.16 -5.57 12.32
CA ASP A 295 11.60 -4.64 13.30
C ASP A 295 11.67 -3.19 12.77
N PRO A 296 10.57 -2.43 12.72
CA PRO A 296 10.59 -1.03 12.28
C PRO A 296 11.27 -0.07 13.28
N GLU A 297 11.60 -0.52 14.49
CA GLU A 297 12.29 0.28 15.50
C GLU A 297 13.71 0.62 15.04
N GLY A 298 14.08 1.90 15.08
CA GLY A 298 15.37 2.39 14.58
C GLY A 298 15.52 2.41 13.05
N ALA A 299 14.65 1.75 12.28
CA ALA A 299 14.74 1.70 10.83
C ALA A 299 14.51 3.08 10.17
N GLY A 300 15.42 3.47 9.29
CA GLY A 300 15.32 4.71 8.51
C GLY A 300 14.38 4.60 7.32
N VAL A 301 14.26 3.41 6.75
CA VAL A 301 13.33 3.12 5.66
C VAL A 301 12.31 2.08 6.11
N ARG A 302 11.03 2.42 5.96
CA ARG A 302 9.91 1.61 6.40
C ARG A 302 8.95 1.34 5.26
N VAL A 303 8.25 0.21 5.37
CA VAL A 303 7.20 -0.21 4.45
C VAL A 303 5.91 -0.38 5.23
N VAL A 304 4.80 0.04 4.62
CA VAL A 304 3.45 -0.30 5.09
C VAL A 304 2.87 -1.35 4.16
N ARG A 305 2.25 -2.38 4.74
CA ARG A 305 1.47 -3.35 3.97
C ARG A 305 0.19 -3.73 4.69
N LEU A 306 -0.80 -4.15 3.92
CA LEU A 306 -1.95 -4.84 4.48
C LEU A 306 -1.52 -6.22 4.98
N VAL A 307 -2.09 -6.62 6.10
CA VAL A 307 -1.94 -7.92 6.74
C VAL A 307 -3.34 -8.47 7.04
N ASP A 308 -3.52 -9.77 6.81
CA ASP A 308 -4.78 -10.47 7.06
C ASP A 308 -5.04 -10.62 8.57
#